data_AF-A0AAD8YCT7-F1
#
_entry.id   AF-A0AAD8YCT7-F1
#
_cell.length_a   1.000
_cell.length_b   1.000
_cell.length_c   1.000
_cell.angle_alpha   90.00
_cell.angle_beta   90.00
_cell.angle_gamma   90.00
#
_symmetry.space_group_name_H-M   'P 1'
#
loop_
_entity.id
_entity.type
_entity.pdbx_description
1 polymer ?
#
loop_
_entity_poly.entity_id
_entity_poly.type
_entity_poly.pdbx_seq_one_letter_code
_entity_poly.pdbx_strand_id
1 'polypeptide(L)'
;MQQQKPKYHDYYGAMSKQHLPEDDEAIGIVIGAEYSSPIKFSPELSLAPTVDSSSTCDTSSSDLSLTKRNSTTADARLAMASNFSAAYNTFNISLALALMRSSHPPHTSSDITSCSSAVIGGMIVGQLVGGLLGDWLGRHMAMAVVMCVQVVSALMSAFSGTLLLLNDVSIYTELACWRFFLGFGCGGVYPLSATITAESSSEKGNRPKLLAKMFSMQGVAYLAVPLITYVLVLMFGDGSDVAWRLLLGMGSLPGLVLIITRLYRRRNSLQSSNDETSTQQKQNK
;
A
#
# COMPACT_ATOMS: atom_id res chain seq x y z
N MET A 1 -17.95 -54.58 25.66
CA MET A 1 -17.02 -54.09 24.63
C MET A 1 -17.60 -54.38 23.27
N GLN A 2 -17.99 -53.35 22.51
CA GLN A 2 -18.07 -53.38 21.05
C GLN A 2 -17.98 -51.93 20.56
N GLN A 3 -16.95 -51.66 19.77
CA GLN A 3 -16.56 -50.34 19.27
C GLN A 3 -17.49 -49.89 18.15
N GLN A 4 -17.97 -48.65 18.24
CA GLN A 4 -18.77 -47.99 17.22
C GLN A 4 -17.82 -47.15 16.33
N LYS A 5 -17.69 -47.49 15.04
CA LYS A 5 -16.99 -46.66 14.04
C LYS A 5 -17.97 -45.72 13.33
N PRO A 6 -17.60 -44.47 13.03
CA PRO A 6 -18.47 -43.51 12.37
C PRO A 6 -18.58 -43.76 10.85
N LYS A 7 -19.77 -43.42 10.33
CA LYS A 7 -20.27 -43.59 8.97
C LYS A 7 -19.87 -42.37 8.12
N TYR A 8 -19.10 -42.56 7.05
CA TYR A 8 -18.91 -41.52 6.03
C TYR A 8 -20.13 -41.51 5.09
N HIS A 9 -20.65 -40.32 4.77
CA HIS A 9 -21.76 -40.13 3.82
C HIS A 9 -21.27 -39.31 2.62
N ASP A 10 -21.42 -39.93 1.44
CA ASP A 10 -21.15 -39.39 0.12
C ASP A 10 -22.13 -38.28 -0.25
N TYR A 11 -21.61 -37.11 -0.65
CA TYR A 11 -22.38 -35.99 -1.21
C TYR A 11 -21.94 -35.65 -2.64
N TYR A 12 -21.68 -36.67 -3.48
CA TYR A 12 -21.49 -36.49 -4.92
C TYR A 12 -22.52 -37.33 -5.66
N GLY A 13 -23.74 -36.80 -5.80
CA GLY A 13 -24.82 -37.56 -6.44
C GLY A 13 -26.15 -36.87 -6.55
N ALA A 14 -26.19 -35.56 -6.83
CA ALA A 14 -27.44 -34.89 -7.21
C ALA A 14 -27.17 -33.57 -7.95
N MET A 15 -26.97 -33.65 -9.26
CA MET A 15 -27.50 -32.71 -10.25
C MET A 15 -26.86 -32.98 -11.61
N SER A 16 -27.52 -33.83 -12.39
CA SER A 16 -27.23 -34.00 -13.81
C SER A 16 -28.56 -34.20 -14.53
N LYS A 17 -28.82 -33.27 -15.46
CA LYS A 17 -29.87 -33.23 -16.49
C LYS A 17 -31.23 -32.65 -16.11
N GLN A 18 -31.38 -31.34 -16.36
CA GLN A 18 -32.55 -30.81 -17.06
C GLN A 18 -32.09 -29.84 -18.16
N HIS A 19 -32.84 -29.84 -19.25
CA HIS A 19 -32.51 -29.31 -20.59
C HIS A 19 -33.06 -27.87 -20.77
N LEU A 20 -32.41 -27.11 -21.66
CA LEU A 20 -32.51 -25.69 -22.02
C LEU A 20 -33.93 -25.07 -22.19
N PRO A 21 -34.03 -23.73 -22.08
CA PRO A 21 -34.11 -22.92 -23.31
C PRO A 21 -33.14 -21.72 -23.36
N GLU A 22 -32.86 -21.29 -24.60
CA GLU A 22 -32.13 -20.09 -25.00
C GLU A 22 -32.85 -18.78 -24.58
N ASP A 23 -32.12 -17.68 -24.69
CA ASP A 23 -32.53 -16.25 -24.71
C ASP A 23 -32.14 -15.40 -23.48
N ASP A 24 -31.22 -14.46 -23.77
CA ASP A 24 -31.07 -13.11 -23.23
C ASP A 24 -30.78 -12.87 -21.73
N GLU A 25 -29.49 -12.82 -21.37
CA GLU A 25 -28.81 -11.60 -20.90
C GLU A 25 -27.37 -11.94 -20.48
N ALA A 26 -26.43 -11.66 -21.38
CA ALA A 26 -25.00 -11.73 -21.09
C ALA A 26 -24.63 -10.62 -20.09
N ILE A 27 -24.14 -11.02 -18.92
CA ILE A 27 -23.44 -10.15 -17.97
C ILE A 27 -22.18 -9.61 -18.67
N GLY A 28 -22.34 -8.40 -19.19
CA GLY A 28 -21.30 -7.65 -19.87
C GLY A 28 -20.15 -7.29 -18.93
N ILE A 29 -19.04 -8.00 -19.10
CA ILE A 29 -17.71 -7.48 -18.78
C ILE A 29 -17.48 -6.32 -19.77
N VAL A 30 -17.62 -5.08 -19.27
CA VAL A 30 -17.37 -3.87 -20.05
C VAL A 30 -15.87 -3.72 -20.26
N ILE A 31 -15.35 -4.37 -21.30
CA ILE A 31 -14.09 -4.04 -21.96
C ILE A 31 -14.44 -3.74 -23.42
N GLY A 32 -14.18 -2.50 -23.84
CA GLY A 32 -14.03 -2.13 -25.24
C GLY A 32 -15.32 -1.76 -25.96
N ALA A 33 -15.55 -0.44 -26.08
CA ALA A 33 -16.22 0.13 -27.24
C ALA A 33 -15.27 1.14 -27.89
N GLU A 34 -14.92 0.83 -29.14
CA GLU A 34 -14.28 1.59 -30.21
C GLU A 34 -14.84 3.03 -30.41
N TYR A 35 -14.32 3.97 -31.23
CA TYR A 35 -13.68 3.93 -32.55
C TYR A 35 -13.07 5.34 -32.80
N SER A 36 -11.95 5.48 -33.52
CA SER A 36 -11.80 6.41 -34.68
C SER A 36 -10.35 6.55 -35.15
N SER A 37 -10.09 5.87 -36.27
CA SER A 37 -9.24 6.18 -37.43
C SER A 37 -7.73 6.52 -37.33
N PRO A 38 -6.90 5.98 -38.25
CA PRO A 38 -5.46 6.26 -38.32
C PRO A 38 -5.19 7.55 -39.13
N ILE A 39 -4.69 8.59 -38.47
CA ILE A 39 -4.14 9.75 -39.18
C ILE A 39 -2.72 9.40 -39.62
N LYS A 40 -2.57 9.10 -40.91
CA LYS A 40 -1.28 9.14 -41.63
C LYS A 40 -0.83 10.60 -41.72
N PHE A 41 0.39 10.90 -41.25
CA PHE A 41 1.09 12.11 -41.68
C PHE A 41 2.60 11.87 -41.82
N SER A 42 3.03 11.87 -43.08
CA SER A 42 4.37 12.13 -43.62
C SER A 42 4.13 12.23 -45.13
N PRO A 43 4.62 13.25 -45.85
CA PRO A 43 6.00 13.77 -45.87
C PRO A 43 6.02 15.31 -45.59
N GLU A 44 7.11 16.07 -45.49
CA GLU A 44 8.38 16.05 -46.20
C GLU A 44 9.41 16.95 -45.48
N LEU A 45 10.65 16.69 -45.85
CA LEU A 45 11.95 17.25 -45.54
C LEU A 45 12.08 18.78 -45.79
N SER A 46 12.70 19.53 -44.87
CA SER A 46 13.41 20.79 -45.21
C SER A 46 14.46 21.16 -44.16
N LEU A 47 15.70 20.79 -44.50
CA LEU A 47 16.97 21.53 -44.34
C LEU A 47 17.24 22.35 -43.05
N ALA A 48 18.30 21.92 -42.36
CA ALA A 48 19.06 22.71 -41.40
C ALA A 48 19.63 23.99 -42.03
N PRO A 49 19.96 24.99 -41.18
CA PRO A 49 21.31 25.54 -41.23
C PRO A 49 22.04 25.25 -39.91
N THR A 50 23.25 24.73 -40.08
CA THR A 50 24.32 24.68 -39.10
C THR A 50 24.63 26.08 -38.60
N VAL A 51 24.52 26.30 -37.28
CA VAL A 51 25.26 27.36 -36.60
C VAL A 51 26.16 26.65 -35.58
N ASP A 52 27.43 26.52 -35.97
CA ASP A 52 28.52 26.21 -35.06
C ASP A 52 28.64 27.36 -34.05
N SER A 53 28.54 27.03 -32.77
CA SER A 53 29.07 27.83 -31.67
C SER A 53 29.36 26.89 -30.51
N SER A 54 30.55 26.30 -30.58
CA SER A 54 31.19 25.64 -29.45
C SER A 54 31.45 26.66 -28.35
N SER A 55 30.77 26.52 -27.21
CA SER A 55 31.36 26.53 -25.87
C SER A 55 30.27 26.66 -24.79
N THR A 56 30.26 25.70 -23.87
CA THR A 56 29.58 25.72 -22.54
C THR A 56 28.06 25.48 -22.48
N CYS A 57 27.57 24.26 -22.78
CA CYS A 57 26.27 23.81 -22.22
C CYS A 57 26.01 22.28 -22.19
N ASP A 58 27.03 21.42 -22.08
CA ASP A 58 26.79 19.96 -21.99
C ASP A 58 26.54 19.45 -20.56
N THR A 59 26.79 20.29 -19.55
CA THR A 59 26.55 19.97 -18.14
C THR A 59 25.05 20.02 -17.80
N SER A 60 24.28 20.95 -18.38
CA SER A 60 22.87 21.14 -18.01
C SER A 60 21.93 20.03 -18.51
N SER A 61 22.20 19.43 -19.67
CA SER A 61 21.34 18.39 -20.25
C SER A 61 21.56 17.03 -19.58
N SER A 62 22.82 16.72 -19.26
CA SER A 62 23.20 15.52 -18.50
C SER A 62 22.70 15.60 -17.05
N ASP A 63 22.90 16.72 -16.36
CA ASP A 63 22.44 16.92 -14.98
C ASP A 63 20.91 16.89 -14.85
N LEU A 64 20.19 17.47 -15.80
CA LEU A 64 18.72 17.42 -15.82
C LEU A 64 18.21 15.98 -16.03
N SER A 65 18.84 15.23 -16.95
CA SER A 65 18.47 13.83 -17.21
C SER A 65 18.75 12.93 -15.99
N LEU A 66 19.83 13.19 -15.27
CA LEU A 66 20.27 12.44 -14.10
C LEU A 66 19.36 12.76 -12.90
N THR A 67 19.03 14.03 -12.71
CA THR A 67 18.07 14.51 -11.68
C THR A 67 16.67 13.92 -11.91
N LYS A 68 16.19 13.92 -13.16
CA LYS A 68 14.88 13.37 -13.54
C LYS A 68 14.80 11.85 -13.37
N ARG A 69 15.86 11.11 -13.72
CA ARG A 69 15.97 9.66 -13.47
C ARG A 69 16.00 9.32 -11.98
N ASN A 70 16.70 10.11 -11.18
CA ASN A 70 16.79 9.91 -9.74
C ASN A 70 15.44 10.16 -9.05
N SER A 71 14.70 11.21 -9.46
CA SER A 71 13.34 11.47 -8.96
C SER A 71 12.39 10.33 -9.31
N THR A 72 12.36 9.91 -10.58
CA THR A 72 11.48 8.83 -11.06
C THR A 72 11.71 7.52 -10.30
N THR A 73 12.99 7.20 -10.04
CA THR A 73 13.36 5.98 -9.29
C THR A 73 12.99 6.09 -7.81
N ALA A 74 13.12 7.27 -7.21
CA ALA A 74 12.73 7.49 -5.82
C ALA A 74 11.21 7.37 -5.64
N ASP A 75 10.43 7.93 -6.55
CA ASP A 75 8.97 7.90 -6.55
C ASP A 75 8.44 6.48 -6.76
N ALA A 76 9.08 5.75 -7.68
CA ALA A 76 8.83 4.33 -7.87
C ALA A 76 9.03 3.51 -6.59
N ARG A 77 10.17 3.71 -5.91
CA ARG A 77 10.49 2.99 -4.66
C ARG A 77 9.50 3.33 -3.56
N LEU A 78 9.14 4.59 -3.46
CA LEU A 78 8.18 5.09 -2.48
C LEU A 78 6.79 4.46 -2.69
N ALA A 79 6.31 4.42 -3.93
CA ALA A 79 5.03 3.80 -4.26
C ALA A 79 5.06 2.26 -4.10
N MET A 80 6.15 1.58 -4.45
CA MET A 80 6.29 0.14 -4.20
C MET A 80 6.26 -0.20 -2.71
N ALA A 81 7.02 0.53 -1.89
CA ALA A 81 7.12 0.25 -0.46
C ALA A 81 5.83 0.59 0.31
N SER A 82 5.12 1.65 -0.09
CA SER A 82 3.82 1.98 0.49
C SER A 82 2.74 0.95 0.11
N ASN A 83 2.69 0.48 -1.14
CA ASN A 83 1.78 -0.60 -1.54
C ASN A 83 2.08 -1.93 -0.83
N PHE A 84 3.36 -2.26 -0.64
CA PHE A 84 3.76 -3.40 0.19
C PHE A 84 3.21 -3.27 1.62
N SER A 85 3.39 -2.11 2.24
CA SER A 85 2.91 -1.84 3.60
C SER A 85 1.38 -1.93 3.69
N ALA A 86 0.65 -1.33 2.74
CA ALA A 86 -0.81 -1.39 2.67
C ALA A 86 -1.31 -2.84 2.52
N ALA A 87 -0.71 -3.62 1.62
CA ALA A 87 -1.07 -5.01 1.40
C ALA A 87 -0.78 -5.89 2.63
N TYR A 88 0.39 -5.72 3.25
CA TYR A 88 0.77 -6.41 4.47
C TYR A 88 -0.27 -6.16 5.57
N ASN A 89 -0.53 -4.89 5.88
CA ASN A 89 -1.44 -4.48 6.95
C ASN A 89 -2.90 -4.91 6.71
N THR A 90 -3.33 -4.96 5.44
CA THR A 90 -4.68 -5.41 5.08
C THR A 90 -4.88 -6.91 5.24
N PHE A 91 -3.85 -7.73 4.98
CA PHE A 91 -3.97 -9.18 5.10
C PHE A 91 -3.65 -9.71 6.51
N ASN A 92 -2.76 -9.02 7.21
CA ASN A 92 -2.28 -9.43 8.53
C ASN A 92 -3.40 -9.59 9.58
N ILE A 93 -4.44 -8.74 9.55
CA ILE A 93 -5.60 -8.85 10.45
C ILE A 93 -6.21 -10.25 10.45
N SER A 94 -6.33 -10.89 9.29
CA SER A 94 -6.98 -12.20 9.17
C SER A 94 -6.22 -13.28 9.94
N LEU A 95 -4.90 -13.26 9.88
CA LEU A 95 -4.04 -14.20 10.62
C LEU A 95 -3.90 -13.80 12.09
N ALA A 96 -3.82 -12.50 12.40
CA ALA A 96 -3.81 -12.03 13.78
C ALA A 96 -5.08 -12.46 14.54
N LEU A 97 -6.26 -12.33 13.92
CA LEU A 97 -7.52 -12.81 14.51
C LEU A 97 -7.55 -14.34 14.66
N ALA A 98 -6.87 -15.09 13.78
CA ALA A 98 -6.74 -16.53 13.93
C ALA A 98 -5.90 -16.91 15.17
N LEU A 99 -4.78 -16.22 15.39
CA LEU A 99 -3.94 -16.38 16.58
C LEU A 99 -4.62 -15.86 17.86
N MET A 100 -5.44 -14.82 17.75
CA MET A 100 -6.19 -14.32 18.90
C MET A 100 -7.25 -15.31 19.37
N ARG A 101 -7.86 -16.12 18.49
CA ARG A 101 -8.89 -17.08 18.90
C ARG A 101 -8.42 -18.09 19.95
N SER A 102 -7.14 -18.44 19.97
CA SER A 102 -6.57 -19.38 20.95
C SER A 102 -6.24 -18.71 22.29
N SER A 103 -5.77 -17.46 22.28
CA SER A 103 -5.36 -16.70 23.47
C SER A 103 -6.51 -15.94 24.12
N HIS A 104 -7.37 -15.34 23.30
CA HIS A 104 -8.51 -14.52 23.66
C HIS A 104 -9.75 -15.07 22.95
N PRO A 105 -10.47 -16.04 23.51
CA PRO A 105 -11.68 -16.55 22.87
C PRO A 105 -12.71 -15.42 22.73
N PRO A 106 -13.27 -15.19 21.53
CA PRO A 106 -14.26 -14.14 21.32
C PRO A 106 -15.52 -14.43 22.13
N HIS A 107 -16.08 -13.41 22.77
CA HIS A 107 -17.34 -13.55 23.50
C HIS A 107 -18.53 -13.68 22.54
N THR A 108 -18.46 -12.99 21.39
CA THR A 108 -19.48 -13.04 20.34
C THR A 108 -18.85 -13.18 18.96
N SER A 109 -19.53 -13.88 18.04
CA SER A 109 -19.11 -13.99 16.63
C SER A 109 -18.96 -12.64 15.91
N SER A 110 -19.62 -11.60 16.41
CA SER A 110 -19.50 -10.22 15.93
C SER A 110 -18.13 -9.61 16.16
N ASP A 111 -17.39 -10.02 17.19
CA ASP A 111 -16.16 -9.34 17.61
C ASP A 111 -15.04 -9.45 16.56
N ILE A 112 -14.92 -10.65 15.98
CA ILE A 112 -13.98 -10.94 14.90
C ILE A 112 -14.41 -10.26 13.60
N THR A 113 -15.71 -10.29 13.32
CA THR A 113 -16.27 -9.71 12.08
C THR A 113 -16.08 -8.21 12.08
N SER A 114 -16.33 -7.53 13.21
CA SER A 114 -16.13 -6.10 13.38
C SER A 114 -14.70 -5.67 13.08
N CYS A 115 -13.70 -6.41 13.54
CA CYS A 115 -12.29 -6.08 13.26
C CYS A 115 -11.96 -6.13 11.76
N SER A 116 -12.40 -7.19 11.07
CA SER A 116 -12.16 -7.35 9.63
C SER A 116 -12.93 -6.32 8.80
N SER A 117 -14.21 -6.10 9.14
CA SER A 117 -15.06 -5.11 8.46
C SER A 117 -14.59 -3.68 8.70
N ALA A 118 -14.03 -3.37 9.87
CA ALA A 118 -13.50 -2.05 10.18
C ALA A 118 -12.33 -1.66 9.27
N VAL A 119 -11.42 -2.60 8.95
CA VAL A 119 -10.33 -2.35 7.99
C VAL A 119 -10.91 -1.97 6.63
N ILE A 120 -11.87 -2.76 6.13
CA ILE A 120 -12.49 -2.53 4.82
C ILE A 120 -13.24 -1.19 4.80
N GLY A 121 -14.04 -0.91 5.82
CA GLY A 121 -14.75 0.36 5.96
C GLY A 121 -13.80 1.56 6.00
N GLY A 122 -12.71 1.44 6.77
CA GLY A 122 -11.64 2.43 6.80
C GLY A 122 -10.99 2.63 5.43
N MET A 123 -10.71 1.55 4.70
CA MET A 123 -10.13 1.61 3.36
C MET A 123 -11.02 2.36 2.38
N ILE A 124 -12.33 2.12 2.39
CA ILE A 124 -13.27 2.84 1.52
C ILE A 124 -13.20 4.35 1.77
N VAL A 125 -13.27 4.76 3.04
CA VAL A 125 -13.15 6.17 3.43
C VAL A 125 -11.77 6.73 3.05
N GLY A 126 -10.71 5.94 3.28
CA GLY A 126 -9.34 6.31 2.96
C GLY A 126 -9.07 6.51 1.47
N GLN A 127 -9.69 5.72 0.60
CA GLN A 127 -9.57 5.87 -0.86
C GLN A 127 -10.16 7.20 -1.33
N LEU A 128 -11.35 7.54 -0.83
CA LEU A 128 -12.03 8.79 -1.15
C LEU A 128 -11.24 10.00 -0.62
N VAL A 129 -10.93 10.00 0.67
CA VAL A 129 -10.22 11.11 1.32
C VAL A 129 -8.79 11.21 0.83
N GLY A 130 -8.12 10.09 0.55
CA GLY A 130 -6.77 10.05 0.01
C GLY A 130 -6.68 10.83 -1.30
N GLY A 131 -7.57 10.55 -2.27
CA GLY A 131 -7.61 11.28 -3.53
C GLY A 131 -7.68 12.81 -3.32
N LEU A 132 -8.65 13.25 -2.51
CA LEU A 132 -8.84 14.67 -2.18
C LEU A 132 -7.63 15.26 -1.44
N LEU A 133 -7.06 14.53 -0.48
CA LEU A 133 -5.91 14.98 0.31
C LEU A 133 -4.68 15.16 -0.58
N GLY A 134 -4.51 14.31 -1.59
CA GLY A 134 -3.48 14.44 -2.60
C GLY A 134 -3.63 15.71 -3.44
N ASP A 135 -4.86 16.11 -3.74
CA ASP A 135 -5.14 17.34 -4.51
C ASP A 135 -4.86 18.59 -3.67
N TRP A 136 -5.18 18.55 -2.36
CA TRP A 136 -5.06 19.71 -1.46
C TRP A 136 -3.64 19.93 -0.91
N LEU A 137 -2.99 18.87 -0.41
CA LEU A 137 -1.67 18.98 0.24
C LEU A 137 -0.51 18.69 -0.73
N GLY A 138 -0.82 18.20 -1.93
CA GLY A 138 0.16 17.66 -2.86
C GLY A 138 0.50 16.19 -2.57
N ARG A 139 0.81 15.44 -3.64
CA ARG A 139 0.90 13.97 -3.60
C ARG A 139 1.89 13.42 -2.59
N HIS A 140 3.11 13.97 -2.55
CA HIS A 140 4.14 13.46 -1.64
C HIS A 140 3.86 13.76 -0.18
N MET A 141 3.21 14.89 0.15
CA MET A 141 2.87 15.23 1.53
C MET A 141 1.65 14.46 2.00
N ALA A 142 0.62 14.34 1.16
CA ALA A 142 -0.52 13.48 1.43
C ALA A 142 -0.06 12.02 1.67
N MET A 143 0.92 11.53 0.91
CA MET A 143 1.44 10.17 1.10
C MET A 143 2.13 10.02 2.46
N ALA A 144 2.90 11.03 2.88
CA ALA A 144 3.52 11.01 4.20
C ALA A 144 2.48 10.97 5.32
N VAL A 145 1.38 11.73 5.18
CA VAL A 145 0.29 11.74 6.17
C VAL A 145 -0.38 10.38 6.31
N VAL A 146 -0.80 9.76 5.19
CA VAL A 146 -1.47 8.44 5.25
C VAL A 146 -0.55 7.35 5.79
N MET A 147 0.75 7.41 5.47
CA MET A 147 1.75 6.47 6.00
C MET A 147 1.99 6.67 7.50
N CYS A 148 1.99 7.92 8.00
CA CYS A 148 2.05 8.18 9.44
C CYS A 148 0.83 7.62 10.17
N VAL A 149 -0.38 7.84 9.64
CA VAL A 149 -1.61 7.28 10.21
C VAL A 149 -1.53 5.75 10.26
N GLN A 150 -1.05 5.12 9.19
CA GLN A 150 -0.89 3.67 9.12
C GLN A 150 0.09 3.15 10.18
N VAL A 151 1.26 3.78 10.33
CA VAL A 151 2.29 3.40 11.31
C VAL A 151 1.77 3.53 12.74
N VAL A 152 1.16 4.66 13.09
CA VAL A 152 0.60 4.88 14.43
C VAL A 152 -0.51 3.87 14.72
N SER A 153 -1.40 3.64 13.77
CA SER A 153 -2.52 2.71 13.95
C SER A 153 -2.07 1.24 14.04
N ALA A 154 -0.99 0.86 13.33
CA ALA A 154 -0.40 -0.48 13.43
C ALA A 154 0.25 -0.71 14.79
N LEU A 155 0.98 0.28 15.31
CA LEU A 155 1.53 0.22 16.66
C LEU A 155 0.42 0.15 17.71
N MET A 156 -0.59 1.02 17.62
CA MET A 156 -1.73 0.98 18.55
C MET A 156 -2.49 -0.33 18.49
N SER A 157 -2.63 -0.94 17.30
CA SER A 157 -3.21 -2.28 17.16
C SER A 157 -2.41 -3.35 17.90
N ALA A 158 -1.08 -3.25 17.95
CA ALA A 158 -0.23 -4.18 18.70
C ALA A 158 -0.28 -3.96 20.22
N PHE A 159 -0.60 -2.75 20.67
CA PHE A 159 -0.74 -2.39 22.08
C PHE A 159 -2.18 -2.51 22.60
N SER A 160 -3.13 -2.94 21.77
CA SER A 160 -4.53 -3.10 22.19
C SER A 160 -4.65 -4.05 23.39
N GLY A 161 -5.50 -3.67 24.35
CA GLY A 161 -5.67 -4.33 25.64
C GLY A 161 -4.60 -4.01 26.70
N THR A 162 -3.53 -3.30 26.35
CA THR A 162 -2.52 -2.80 27.30
C THR A 162 -2.70 -1.32 27.60
N LEU A 163 -3.34 -0.59 26.68
CA LEU A 163 -3.59 0.83 26.83
C LEU A 163 -4.77 1.04 27.80
N LEU A 164 -4.49 1.54 29.01
CA LEU A 164 -5.46 1.91 30.06
C LEU A 164 -6.45 3.03 29.65
N LEU A 165 -6.50 3.41 28.37
CA LEU A 165 -7.34 4.50 27.87
C LEU A 165 -8.83 4.13 27.85
N LEU A 166 -9.16 2.83 27.82
CA LEU A 166 -10.53 2.33 27.75
C LEU A 166 -10.71 1.12 28.69
N ASN A 167 -10.62 1.35 30.01
CA ASN A 167 -10.68 0.29 31.03
C ASN A 167 -11.95 -0.60 30.98
N ASP A 168 -13.02 -0.14 30.33
CA ASP A 168 -14.30 -0.85 30.23
C ASP A 168 -14.60 -1.41 28.82
N VAL A 169 -13.65 -1.33 27.87
CA VAL A 169 -13.89 -1.71 26.46
C VAL A 169 -13.22 -3.04 26.12
N SER A 170 -13.93 -3.93 25.44
CA SER A 170 -13.40 -5.19 24.94
C SER A 170 -12.19 -4.97 24.02
N ILE A 171 -11.17 -5.82 24.15
CA ILE A 171 -9.96 -5.79 23.31
C ILE A 171 -10.30 -5.78 21.81
N TYR A 172 -11.37 -6.48 21.41
CA TYR A 172 -11.82 -6.53 20.02
C TYR A 172 -12.41 -5.20 19.53
N THR A 173 -13.11 -4.46 20.38
CA THR A 173 -13.68 -3.17 20.02
C THR A 173 -12.58 -2.12 19.87
N GLU A 174 -11.64 -2.09 20.81
CA GLU A 174 -10.46 -1.21 20.70
C GLU A 174 -9.65 -1.54 19.43
N LEU A 175 -9.41 -2.84 19.19
CA LEU A 175 -8.73 -3.30 17.99
C LEU A 175 -9.46 -2.87 16.72
N ALA A 176 -10.79 -3.05 16.65
CA ALA A 176 -11.61 -2.63 15.52
C ALA A 176 -11.48 -1.11 15.24
N CYS A 177 -11.48 -0.27 16.27
CA CYS A 177 -11.27 1.17 16.13
C CYS A 177 -9.90 1.49 15.52
N TRP A 178 -8.81 0.93 16.05
CA TRP A 178 -7.47 1.13 15.48
C TRP A 178 -7.35 0.58 14.06
N ARG A 179 -8.08 -0.50 13.76
CA ARG A 179 -8.14 -1.08 12.41
C ARG A 179 -8.89 -0.24 11.41
N PHE A 180 -9.89 0.50 11.84
CA PHE A 180 -10.53 1.49 10.98
C PHE A 180 -9.54 2.58 10.55
N PHE A 181 -8.76 3.15 11.49
CA PHE A 181 -7.75 4.16 11.16
C PHE A 181 -6.59 3.60 10.33
N LEU A 182 -6.15 2.37 10.63
CA LEU A 182 -5.17 1.67 9.81
C LEU A 182 -5.71 1.43 8.40
N GLY A 183 -6.97 1.01 8.27
CA GLY A 183 -7.68 0.86 7.00
C GLY A 183 -7.74 2.16 6.22
N PHE A 184 -8.03 3.29 6.88
CA PHE A 184 -8.00 4.63 6.29
C PHE A 184 -6.62 4.96 5.70
N GLY A 185 -5.54 4.70 6.44
CA GLY A 185 -4.18 4.86 5.95
C GLY A 185 -3.89 3.98 4.73
N CYS A 186 -4.19 2.68 4.82
CA CYS A 186 -4.02 1.73 3.71
C CYS A 186 -4.81 2.14 2.47
N GLY A 187 -6.08 2.51 2.63
CA GLY A 187 -6.96 2.93 1.53
C GLY A 187 -6.45 4.17 0.80
N GLY A 188 -5.90 5.13 1.53
CA GLY A 188 -5.33 6.34 0.94
C GLY A 188 -4.04 6.11 0.15
N VAL A 189 -3.30 5.03 0.40
CA VAL A 189 -2.06 4.75 -0.33
C VAL A 189 -2.31 4.45 -1.81
N TYR A 190 -3.41 3.78 -2.16
CA TYR A 190 -3.69 3.35 -3.52
C TYR A 190 -3.88 4.51 -4.53
N PRO A 191 -4.77 5.51 -4.29
CA PRO A 191 -4.95 6.61 -5.23
C PRO A 191 -3.68 7.47 -5.32
N LEU A 192 -3.03 7.75 -4.19
CA LEU A 192 -1.80 8.53 -4.15
C LEU A 192 -0.65 7.85 -4.89
N SER A 193 -0.46 6.56 -4.67
CA SER A 193 0.61 5.80 -5.34
C SER A 193 0.39 5.74 -6.84
N ALA A 194 -0.86 5.53 -7.28
CA ALA A 194 -1.21 5.56 -8.70
C ALA A 194 -0.88 6.93 -9.32
N THR A 195 -1.26 8.03 -8.66
CA THR A 195 -0.98 9.38 -9.16
C THR A 195 0.51 9.72 -9.18
N ILE A 196 1.26 9.43 -8.12
CA ILE A 196 2.71 9.69 -8.05
C ILE A 196 3.43 8.93 -9.17
N THR A 197 3.01 7.69 -9.40
CA THR A 197 3.58 6.85 -10.45
C THR A 197 3.29 7.37 -11.84
N ALA A 198 2.05 7.82 -12.07
CA ALA A 198 1.65 8.41 -13.33
C ALA A 198 2.40 9.71 -13.60
N GLU A 199 2.55 10.57 -12.58
CA GLU A 199 3.23 11.86 -12.67
C GLU A 199 4.75 11.71 -12.90
N SER A 200 5.41 10.78 -12.20
CA SER A 200 6.86 10.58 -12.32
C SER A 200 7.27 9.84 -13.60
N SER A 201 6.33 9.20 -14.29
CA SER A 201 6.61 8.44 -15.50
C SER A 201 6.78 9.36 -16.72
N SER A 202 8.05 9.66 -17.01
CA SER A 202 8.48 10.62 -18.03
C SER A 202 8.29 10.15 -19.48
N GLU A 203 7.98 8.87 -19.71
CA GLU A 203 7.88 8.27 -21.02
C GLU A 203 6.63 7.39 -21.11
N LYS A 204 5.77 7.63 -22.11
CA LYS A 204 4.45 6.97 -22.26
C LYS A 204 4.54 5.43 -22.23
N GLY A 205 5.65 4.84 -22.65
CA GLY A 205 5.86 3.38 -22.66
C GLY A 205 6.25 2.73 -21.33
N ASN A 206 6.77 3.50 -20.36
CA ASN A 206 7.27 2.95 -19.10
C ASN A 206 6.27 3.04 -17.94
N ARG A 207 5.19 3.82 -18.09
CA ARG A 207 4.10 3.92 -17.11
C ARG A 207 3.46 2.57 -16.75
N PRO A 208 3.02 1.74 -17.71
CA PRO A 208 2.38 0.47 -17.39
C PRO A 208 3.35 -0.50 -16.70
N LYS A 209 4.64 -0.49 -17.08
CA LYS A 209 5.68 -1.29 -16.41
C LYS A 209 5.85 -0.90 -14.95
N LEU A 210 5.77 0.40 -14.67
CA LEU A 210 5.95 0.94 -13.34
C LEU A 210 4.75 0.62 -12.42
N LEU A 211 3.53 0.75 -12.95
CA LEU A 211 2.30 0.33 -12.27
C LEU A 211 2.31 -1.19 -12.01
N ALA A 212 2.67 -2.00 -13.00
CA ALA A 212 2.79 -3.46 -12.84
C ALA A 212 3.77 -3.84 -11.72
N LYS A 213 4.89 -3.12 -11.61
CA LYS A 213 5.88 -3.34 -10.54
C LYS A 213 5.31 -3.08 -9.15
N MET A 214 4.45 -2.08 -9.00
CA MET A 214 3.83 -1.74 -7.70
C MET A 214 2.78 -2.75 -7.29
N PHE A 215 1.92 -3.17 -8.23
CA PHE A 215 0.95 -4.22 -7.97
C PHE A 215 1.62 -5.58 -7.70
N SER A 216 2.75 -5.87 -8.35
CA SER A 216 3.53 -7.06 -8.05
C SER A 216 4.01 -7.09 -6.59
N MET A 217 4.38 -5.93 -6.03
CA MET A 217 4.82 -5.83 -4.64
C MET A 217 3.72 -6.15 -3.62
N GLN A 218 2.46 -5.91 -3.96
CA GLN A 218 1.32 -6.33 -3.12
C GLN A 218 1.23 -7.85 -3.02
N GLY A 219 1.50 -8.59 -4.10
CA GLY A 219 1.58 -10.05 -4.08
C GLY A 219 2.69 -10.57 -3.15
N VAL A 220 3.86 -9.92 -3.15
CA VAL A 220 4.97 -10.26 -2.25
C VAL A 220 4.56 -10.09 -0.78
N ALA A 221 3.81 -9.04 -0.45
CA ALA A 221 3.31 -8.85 0.91
C ALA A 221 2.37 -9.98 1.35
N TYR A 222 1.46 -10.42 0.48
CA TYR A 222 0.55 -11.53 0.77
C TYR A 222 1.26 -12.87 1.01
N LEU A 223 2.43 -13.08 0.40
CA LEU A 223 3.28 -14.24 0.68
C LEU A 223 4.13 -14.08 1.95
N ALA A 224 4.57 -12.86 2.26
CA ALA A 224 5.42 -12.58 3.41
C ALA A 224 4.65 -12.71 4.75
N VAL A 225 3.41 -12.25 4.82
CA VAL A 225 2.59 -12.28 6.04
C VAL A 225 2.38 -13.70 6.61
N PRO A 226 1.95 -14.73 5.84
CA PRO A 226 1.78 -16.08 6.37
C PRO A 226 3.14 -16.72 6.73
N LEU A 227 4.21 -16.42 5.99
CA LEU A 227 5.56 -16.87 6.32
C LEU A 227 6.01 -16.32 7.68
N ILE A 228 5.83 -15.02 7.91
CA ILE A 228 6.14 -14.37 9.19
C ILE A 228 5.28 -14.94 10.31
N THR A 229 3.98 -15.15 10.04
CA THR A 229 3.06 -15.76 11.01
C THR A 229 3.52 -17.15 11.43
N TYR A 230 3.93 -17.98 10.46
CA TYR A 230 4.45 -19.33 10.71
C TYR A 230 5.71 -19.29 11.58
N VAL A 231 6.66 -18.40 11.27
CA VAL A 231 7.89 -18.23 12.08
C VAL A 231 7.56 -17.76 13.50
N LEU A 232 6.62 -16.83 13.67
CA LEU A 232 6.20 -16.35 14.99
C LEU A 232 5.55 -17.46 15.82
N VAL A 233 4.70 -18.27 15.20
CA VAL A 233 4.10 -19.45 15.82
C VAL A 233 5.16 -20.46 16.29
N LEU A 234 6.17 -20.73 15.45
CA LEU A 234 7.26 -21.64 15.83
C LEU A 234 8.08 -21.12 17.02
N MET A 235 8.25 -19.81 17.14
CA MET A 235 9.10 -19.19 18.18
C MET A 235 8.36 -19.00 19.51
N PHE A 236 7.08 -18.62 19.47
CA PHE A 236 6.32 -18.22 20.66
C PHE A 236 5.17 -19.18 21.02
N GLY A 237 4.78 -20.07 20.12
CA GLY A 237 3.64 -20.98 20.27
C GLY A 237 2.30 -20.37 19.90
N ASP A 238 1.33 -21.24 19.60
CA ASP A 238 -0.01 -20.89 19.07
C ASP A 238 -0.89 -20.06 20.02
N GLY A 239 -0.58 -20.03 21.32
CA GLY A 239 -1.38 -19.36 22.35
C GLY A 239 -0.74 -18.10 22.92
N SER A 240 0.40 -17.66 22.39
CA SER A 240 1.12 -16.51 22.95
C SER A 240 0.56 -15.18 22.45
N ASP A 241 0.26 -14.27 23.38
CA ASP A 241 -0.09 -12.89 23.08
C ASP A 241 0.98 -12.15 22.28
N VAL A 242 2.24 -12.53 22.48
CA VAL A 242 3.36 -11.91 21.81
C VAL A 242 3.30 -12.16 20.30
N ALA A 243 2.80 -13.32 19.86
CA ALA A 243 2.77 -13.68 18.44
C ALA A 243 1.85 -12.76 17.63
N TRP A 244 0.60 -12.56 18.07
CA TRP A 244 -0.34 -11.69 17.34
C TRP A 244 0.06 -10.22 17.47
N ARG A 245 0.59 -9.78 18.62
CA ARG A 245 1.06 -8.40 18.82
C ARG A 245 2.24 -8.07 17.93
N LEU A 246 3.24 -8.95 17.86
CA LEU A 246 4.38 -8.79 16.96
C LEU A 246 3.94 -8.83 15.51
N LEU A 247 3.03 -9.74 15.14
CA LEU A 247 2.52 -9.82 13.78
C LEU A 247 1.91 -8.48 13.35
N LEU A 248 1.10 -7.84 14.19
CA LEU A 248 0.54 -6.51 13.92
C LEU A 248 1.58 -5.40 13.94
N GLY A 249 2.46 -5.40 14.94
CA GLY A 249 3.50 -4.39 15.11
C GLY A 249 4.51 -4.38 13.97
N MET A 250 4.85 -5.55 13.42
CA MET A 250 5.72 -5.70 12.25
C MET A 250 5.17 -5.00 11.00
N GLY A 251 3.85 -4.79 10.93
CA GLY A 251 3.20 -4.02 9.87
C GLY A 251 3.57 -2.54 9.85
N SER A 252 4.10 -2.00 10.96
CA SER A 252 4.61 -0.63 11.03
C SER A 252 6.00 -0.47 10.41
N LEU A 253 6.81 -1.54 10.31
CA LEU A 253 8.22 -1.42 9.90
C LEU A 253 8.42 -0.83 8.51
N PRO A 254 7.71 -1.26 7.45
CA PRO A 254 7.91 -0.68 6.12
C PRO A 254 7.55 0.82 6.09
N GLY A 255 6.50 1.21 6.81
CA GLY A 255 6.09 2.61 6.94
C GLY A 255 7.11 3.43 7.74
N LEU A 256 7.65 2.88 8.83
CA LEU A 256 8.65 3.54 9.65
C LEU A 256 9.94 3.80 8.88
N VAL A 257 10.43 2.83 8.13
CA VAL A 257 11.61 2.99 7.25
C VAL A 257 11.38 4.14 6.27
N LEU A 258 10.21 4.23 5.65
CA LEU A 258 9.90 5.32 4.71
C LEU A 258 9.85 6.70 5.37
N ILE A 259 9.22 6.79 6.55
CA ILE A 259 9.15 8.04 7.32
C ILE A 259 10.56 8.47 7.73
N ILE A 260 11.38 7.56 8.28
CA ILE A 260 12.76 7.86 8.68
C ILE A 260 13.57 8.34 7.48
N THR A 261 13.49 7.65 6.34
CA THR A 261 14.22 8.02 5.12
C THR A 261 13.81 9.42 4.64
N ARG A 262 12.53 9.77 4.77
CA ARG A 262 11.99 11.08 4.41
C ARG A 262 12.47 12.17 5.38
N LEU A 263 12.44 11.91 6.69
CA LEU A 263 12.91 12.84 7.72
C LEU A 263 14.41 13.09 7.60
N TYR A 264 15.19 12.03 7.35
CA TYR A 264 16.63 12.13 7.11
C TYR A 264 16.94 13.03 5.91
N ARG A 265 16.24 12.84 4.78
CA ARG A 265 16.41 13.68 3.59
C ARG A 265 16.04 15.14 3.84
N ARG A 266 14.93 15.40 4.55
CA ARG A 266 14.48 16.75 4.90
C ARG A 266 15.46 17.47 5.83
N ARG A 267 16.05 16.74 6.78
CA ARG A 267 17.07 17.30 7.68
C ARG A 267 18.31 17.73 6.88
N ASN A 268 18.78 16.88 5.98
CA ASN A 268 19.98 17.17 5.20
C ASN A 268 19.78 18.35 4.24
N SER A 269 18.58 18.53 3.67
CA SER A 269 18.29 19.70 2.83
C SER A 269 18.29 21.01 3.62
N LEU A 270 17.75 21.01 4.84
CA LEU A 270 17.77 22.21 5.70
C LEU A 270 19.19 22.60 6.12
N GLN A 271 20.05 21.60 6.33
CA GLN A 271 21.44 21.83 6.70
C GLN A 271 22.23 22.49 5.55
N SER A 272 22.05 22.01 4.31
CA SER A 272 22.66 22.64 3.12
C SER A 272 22.27 24.11 2.98
N SER A 273 20.98 24.45 3.16
CA SER A 273 20.51 25.83 3.05
C SER A 273 21.08 26.74 4.15
N ASN A 274 21.24 26.24 5.38
CA ASN A 274 21.86 26.99 6.47
C ASN A 274 23.36 27.21 6.23
N ASP A 275 24.06 26.21 5.70
CA ASP A 275 25.49 26.29 5.39
C ASP A 275 25.77 27.28 4.25
N GLU A 276 24.93 27.30 3.21
CA GLU A 276 25.01 28.28 2.13
C GLU A 276 24.74 29.71 2.63
N THR A 277 23.72 29.89 3.46
CA THR A 277 23.36 31.21 4.02
C THR A 277 24.47 31.76 4.91
N SER A 278 25.08 30.91 5.75
CA SER A 278 26.19 31.31 6.62
C SER A 278 27.49 31.59 5.86
N THR A 279 27.72 30.92 4.73
CA THR A 279 28.86 31.19 3.84
C THR A 279 28.69 32.54 3.12
N GLN A 280 27.49 32.85 2.62
CA GLN A 280 27.20 34.15 1.98
C GLN A 280 27.33 35.31 2.97
N GLN A 281 26.91 35.14 4.23
CA GLN A 281 27.08 36.17 5.26
C GLN A 281 28.54 36.44 5.63
N LYS A 282 29.42 35.44 5.52
CA LYS A 282 30.87 35.62 5.74
C LYS A 282 31.57 36.32 4.58
N GLN A 283 31.08 36.16 3.34
CA GLN A 283 31.65 36.82 2.16
C GLN A 283 31.24 38.30 2.03
N ASN A 284 30.12 38.69 2.64
CA ASN A 284 29.63 40.07 2.66
C ASN A 284 30.14 40.90 3.86
N LYS A 285 31.08 40.38 4.65
CA LYS A 285 31.75 41.06 5.77
C LYS A 285 33.24 41.21 5.49
#